data_AF-A0A2R6CPE8-F1
#
_entry.id   AF-A0A2R6CPE8-F1
#
_cell.length_a   1.000
_cell.length_b   1.000
_cell.length_c   1.000
_cell.angle_alpha   90.00
_cell.angle_beta   90.00
_cell.angle_gamma   90.00
#
_symmetry.space_group_name_H-M   'P 1'
#
loop_
_entity.id
_entity.type
_entity.pdbx_description
1 polymer ?
#
loop_
_entity_poly.entity_id
_entity_poly.type
_entity_poly.pdbx_seq_one_letter_code
_entity_poly.pdbx_strand_id
1 'polypeptide(L)'
;MPSFRSDPLDELVIPDRTHVEEHDLVTDRDVIVGGQSTVEFGVRGRNVIAGERVRFGGHIEADGDCRLDMWCDVEDNVLVGEDAYLGERVHVGGELRVAGNLDIGDDVDIEDGFDANGWIVIRNPMPTIVFLFVYLAQLLRIGEEEKAEELLIALTEDERDHEPVVIPRGSRVSDDSWRVSAPGRLGDECRLHGNIRAETLVVGRDSEVFGSLRAKGGITVGSGTEVTGNVTTRTGTVRVGPDTNVRGDVAGEYVEVHRDATVEGAIRAREEMSIVSEPVIDDSVIEGDAATRDDEAGQTDRPESDDEDPDSGEIGPEESTDVTTDGGTIATEPDQGDDGTAEEGDTGTTEEGNEAKTSGSEDDSTSVGGELRPSRTRRTNLDDW
;
A
#
# COMPACT_ATOMS: atom_id res chain seq x y z
N MET A 1 -29.92 -0.07 -10.39
CA MET A 1 -28.98 0.54 -9.44
C MET A 1 -27.64 0.60 -10.15
N PRO A 2 -27.05 1.77 -10.43
CA PRO A 2 -25.68 1.83 -10.88
C PRO A 2 -24.75 1.62 -9.69
N SER A 3 -23.93 0.56 -9.73
CA SER A 3 -22.88 0.28 -8.74
C SER A 3 -21.64 1.12 -9.06
N PHE A 4 -21.65 2.37 -8.62
CA PHE A 4 -20.52 3.28 -8.87
C PHE A 4 -19.36 3.03 -7.90
N ARG A 5 -18.25 2.53 -8.49
CA ARG A 5 -16.85 2.73 -8.10
C ARG A 5 -16.40 2.15 -6.74
N SER A 6 -15.31 1.39 -6.79
CA SER A 6 -14.37 1.18 -5.67
C SER A 6 -13.90 2.52 -5.10
N ASP A 7 -13.45 2.60 -3.84
CA ASP A 7 -12.58 3.73 -3.44
C ASP A 7 -11.33 3.66 -4.35
N PRO A 8 -10.84 4.75 -4.96
CA PRO A 8 -9.54 4.74 -5.64
C PRO A 8 -8.38 4.31 -4.71
N LEU A 9 -8.61 4.24 -3.39
CA LEU A 9 -7.69 3.67 -2.40
C LEU A 9 -8.01 2.22 -1.97
N ASP A 10 -8.89 1.52 -2.68
CA ASP A 10 -9.23 0.09 -2.52
C ASP A 10 -8.42 -0.86 -3.46
N GLU A 11 -7.41 -0.37 -4.19
CA GLU A 11 -6.51 -1.19 -5.04
C GLU A 11 -5.05 -0.73 -4.90
N LEU A 12 -4.10 -1.68 -4.75
CA LEU A 12 -2.67 -1.40 -4.86
C LEU A 12 -2.33 -1.20 -6.33
N VAL A 13 -1.89 -0.01 -6.70
CA VAL A 13 -1.49 0.30 -8.08
C VAL A 13 0.00 0.62 -8.11
N ILE A 14 0.74 -0.10 -8.95
CA ILE A 14 2.14 0.13 -9.25
C ILE A 14 2.24 0.35 -10.77
N PRO A 15 2.39 1.60 -11.24
CA PRO A 15 2.46 1.93 -12.66
C PRO A 15 3.70 1.37 -13.35
N ASP A 16 3.64 1.29 -14.68
CA ASP A 16 4.72 0.81 -15.54
C ASP A 16 6.08 1.47 -15.20
N ARG A 17 7.16 0.69 -15.26
CA ARG A 17 8.55 1.10 -14.97
C ARG A 17 8.80 1.60 -13.54
N THR A 18 7.90 1.38 -12.59
CA THR A 18 8.14 1.72 -11.18
C THR A 18 9.23 0.83 -10.59
N HIS A 19 10.20 1.44 -9.92
CA HIS A 19 11.33 0.76 -9.28
C HIS A 19 11.20 0.85 -7.76
N VAL A 20 11.42 -0.27 -7.07
CA VAL A 20 11.59 -0.29 -5.61
C VAL A 20 12.98 -0.84 -5.33
N GLU A 21 13.86 0.05 -4.91
CA GLU A 21 15.20 -0.26 -4.44
C GLU A 21 15.14 -0.68 -2.95
N GLU A 22 16.27 -1.11 -2.38
CA GLU A 22 16.30 -1.71 -1.04
C GLU A 22 15.83 -0.75 0.07
N HIS A 23 15.89 0.57 -0.17
CA HIS A 23 15.53 1.61 0.79
C HIS A 23 14.58 2.69 0.24
N ASP A 24 14.18 2.63 -1.04
CA ASP A 24 13.41 3.68 -1.71
C ASP A 24 12.42 3.15 -2.75
N LEU A 25 11.17 3.62 -2.70
CA LEU A 25 10.22 3.58 -3.82
C LEU A 25 10.51 4.76 -4.74
N VAL A 26 10.85 4.48 -6.00
CA VAL A 26 11.22 5.49 -7.01
C VAL A 26 10.31 5.39 -8.24
N THR A 27 9.65 6.50 -8.58
CA THR A 27 8.76 6.58 -9.75
C THR A 27 8.81 7.97 -10.40
N ASP A 28 8.45 8.07 -11.69
CA ASP A 28 8.21 9.34 -12.39
C ASP A 28 6.74 9.82 -12.29
N ARG A 29 5.96 9.13 -11.44
CA ARG A 29 4.52 9.34 -11.20
C ARG A 29 4.26 10.02 -9.85
N ASP A 30 2.99 10.34 -9.60
CA ASP A 30 2.55 10.72 -8.26
C ASP A 30 2.45 9.49 -7.35
N VAL A 31 2.69 9.68 -6.06
CA VAL A 31 2.57 8.63 -5.04
C VAL A 31 1.46 9.01 -4.05
N ILE A 32 0.42 8.17 -3.98
CA ILE A 32 -0.75 8.36 -3.13
C ILE A 32 -0.77 7.25 -2.08
N VAL A 33 -0.55 7.62 -0.81
CA VAL A 33 -0.56 6.69 0.33
C VAL A 33 -1.85 6.85 1.13
N GLY A 34 -2.73 5.87 1.02
CA GLY A 34 -3.98 5.79 1.76
C GLY A 34 -3.75 5.77 3.27
N GLY A 35 -4.60 6.49 4.00
CA GLY A 35 -4.47 6.69 5.46
C GLY A 35 -4.35 5.41 6.30
N GLN A 36 -3.78 5.56 7.50
CA GLN A 36 -3.47 4.50 8.47
C GLN A 36 -2.42 3.47 8.02
N SER A 37 -1.71 3.74 6.92
CA SER A 37 -0.68 2.86 6.37
C SER A 37 0.69 3.05 7.05
N THR A 38 1.65 2.19 6.72
CA THR A 38 3.04 2.34 7.12
C THR A 38 3.93 1.93 5.96
N VAL A 39 4.84 2.82 5.59
CA VAL A 39 5.83 2.66 4.52
C VAL A 39 7.19 2.69 5.20
N GLU A 40 7.88 1.57 5.27
CA GLU A 40 9.09 1.39 6.10
C GLU A 40 10.38 1.81 5.34
N PHE A 41 10.23 2.38 4.14
CA PHE A 41 11.30 2.88 3.27
C PHE A 41 11.03 4.34 2.81
N GLY A 42 11.98 4.96 2.12
CA GLY A 42 11.83 6.29 1.52
C GLY A 42 10.94 6.31 0.27
N VAL A 43 10.44 7.49 -0.09
CA VAL A 43 9.51 7.69 -1.21
C VAL A 43 9.94 8.86 -2.08
N ARG A 44 10.33 8.55 -3.32
CA ARG A 44 10.62 9.51 -4.38
C ARG A 44 9.57 9.45 -5.49
N GLY A 45 8.95 10.60 -5.79
CA GLY A 45 7.97 10.73 -6.87
C GLY A 45 7.82 12.17 -7.36
N ARG A 46 6.88 12.38 -8.28
CA ARG A 46 6.50 13.72 -8.76
C ARG A 46 5.79 14.49 -7.64
N ASN A 47 4.53 14.20 -7.37
CA ASN A 47 3.84 14.68 -6.17
C ASN A 47 3.70 13.54 -5.16
N VAL A 48 3.79 13.85 -3.86
CA VAL A 48 3.59 12.86 -2.78
C VAL A 48 2.40 13.26 -1.91
N ILE A 49 1.40 12.39 -1.81
CA ILE A 49 0.14 12.63 -1.11
C ILE A 49 -0.10 11.53 -0.07
N ALA A 50 -0.01 11.86 1.21
CA ALA A 50 -0.30 10.95 2.32
C ALA A 50 -1.61 11.31 3.02
N GLY A 51 -2.51 10.34 3.17
CA GLY A 51 -3.73 10.48 3.99
C GLY A 51 -3.47 10.39 5.49
N GLU A 52 -4.50 10.64 6.31
CA GLU A 52 -4.36 10.67 7.79
C GLU A 52 -3.61 9.46 8.37
N ARG A 53 -2.69 9.70 9.32
CA ARG A 53 -1.97 8.66 10.10
C ARG A 53 -1.15 7.67 9.26
N VAL A 54 -0.57 8.10 8.15
CA VAL A 54 0.51 7.36 7.49
C VAL A 54 1.82 7.56 8.26
N ARG A 55 2.67 6.53 8.33
CA ARG A 55 4.06 6.68 8.76
C ARG A 55 5.03 6.32 7.65
N PHE A 56 6.12 7.06 7.55
CA PHE A 56 7.24 6.84 6.64
C PHE A 56 8.51 6.60 7.48
N GLY A 57 9.14 5.43 7.32
CA GLY A 57 10.39 5.05 7.99
C GLY A 57 11.66 5.53 7.26
N GLY A 58 11.49 6.20 6.13
CA GLY A 58 12.55 6.87 5.38
C GLY A 58 12.10 8.24 4.88
N HIS A 59 12.97 8.89 4.12
CA HIS A 59 12.75 10.26 3.63
C HIS A 59 11.64 10.35 2.58
N ILE A 60 11.14 11.58 2.35
CA ILE A 60 10.24 11.89 1.24
C ILE A 60 10.93 12.89 0.32
N GLU A 61 10.98 12.59 -0.99
CA GLU A 61 11.44 13.53 -2.02
C GLU A 61 10.36 13.66 -3.11
N ALA A 62 9.69 14.81 -3.12
CA ALA A 62 8.74 15.20 -4.15
C ALA A 62 9.41 16.17 -5.12
N ASP A 63 9.52 15.82 -6.39
CA ASP A 63 10.03 16.74 -7.43
C ASP A 63 9.06 17.92 -7.66
N GLY A 64 7.78 17.76 -7.29
CA GLY A 64 6.69 18.76 -7.28
C GLY A 64 6.11 18.99 -5.89
N ASP A 65 4.78 18.89 -5.75
CA ASP A 65 4.04 19.17 -4.50
C ASP A 65 4.11 18.02 -3.49
N CYS A 66 4.18 18.35 -2.19
CA CYS A 66 4.09 17.37 -1.10
C CYS A 66 2.94 17.70 -0.14
N ARG A 67 2.12 16.70 0.19
CA ARG A 67 0.92 16.85 1.01
C ARG A 67 0.79 15.72 2.03
N LEU A 68 0.91 16.06 3.31
CA LEU A 68 0.74 15.13 4.42
C LEU A 68 -0.50 15.53 5.23
N ASP A 69 -1.57 14.72 5.21
CA ASP A 69 -2.76 14.94 6.05
C ASP A 69 -2.46 14.73 7.55
N MET A 70 -3.44 14.99 8.42
CA MET A 70 -3.26 15.04 9.88
C MET A 70 -2.66 13.75 10.49
N TRP A 71 -1.79 13.93 11.49
CA TRP A 71 -1.07 12.87 12.19
C TRP A 71 -0.16 11.99 11.32
N CYS A 72 0.34 12.48 10.18
CA CYS A 72 1.44 11.79 9.50
C CYS A 72 2.75 11.88 10.29
N ASP A 73 3.62 10.89 10.11
CA ASP A 73 4.89 10.73 10.81
C ASP A 73 5.96 10.38 9.78
N VAL A 74 7.09 11.09 9.77
CA VAL A 74 8.23 10.84 8.86
C VAL A 74 9.48 10.75 9.72
N GLU A 75 10.16 9.59 9.71
CA GLU A 75 11.33 9.35 10.57
C GLU A 75 12.62 10.05 10.07
N ASP A 76 12.59 10.64 8.87
CA ASP A 76 13.74 11.24 8.16
C ASP A 76 13.32 12.56 7.47
N ASN A 77 14.12 13.06 6.53
CA ASN A 77 13.97 14.34 5.84
C ASN A 77 12.73 14.40 4.91
N VAL A 78 12.20 15.60 4.69
CA VAL A 78 11.14 15.88 3.70
C VAL A 78 11.62 16.97 2.74
N LEU A 79 11.77 16.63 1.46
CA LEU A 79 12.29 17.48 0.39
C LEU A 79 11.19 17.71 -0.65
N VAL A 80 10.91 18.98 -0.98
CA VAL A 80 9.77 19.38 -1.83
C VAL A 80 10.20 20.41 -2.89
N GLY A 81 10.01 20.07 -4.16
CA GLY A 81 10.39 20.88 -5.33
C GLY A 81 9.43 22.02 -5.67
N GLU A 82 8.14 21.89 -5.32
CA GLU A 82 7.14 22.95 -5.43
C GLU A 82 6.51 23.28 -4.06
N ASP A 83 5.19 23.23 -3.88
CA ASP A 83 4.52 23.65 -2.64
C ASP A 83 4.32 22.49 -1.64
N ALA A 84 4.44 22.79 -0.34
CA ALA A 84 4.29 21.84 0.75
C ALA A 84 3.03 22.14 1.60
N TYR A 85 2.28 21.10 1.96
CA TYR A 85 1.03 21.18 2.72
C TYR A 85 1.05 20.16 3.87
N LEU A 86 1.29 20.62 5.11
CA LEU A 86 1.38 19.75 6.28
C LEU A 86 0.18 19.95 7.22
N GLY A 87 -0.57 18.87 7.48
CA GLY A 87 -1.75 18.85 8.35
C GLY A 87 -1.45 19.05 9.84
N GLU A 88 -2.50 19.16 10.65
CA GLU A 88 -2.39 19.18 12.12
C GLU A 88 -1.63 17.94 12.66
N ARG A 89 -0.66 18.19 13.55
CA ARG A 89 0.19 17.17 14.21
C ARG A 89 0.93 16.24 13.25
N VAL A 90 1.41 16.76 12.12
CA VAL A 90 2.49 16.10 11.37
C VAL A 90 3.78 16.14 12.18
N HIS A 91 4.54 15.05 12.16
CA HIS A 91 5.88 14.95 12.75
C HIS A 91 6.92 14.65 11.66
N VAL A 92 8.08 15.30 11.72
CA VAL A 92 9.23 15.10 10.82
C VAL A 92 10.51 14.99 11.65
N GLY A 93 11.14 13.82 11.66
CA GLY A 93 12.37 13.54 12.40
C GLY A 93 13.65 14.09 11.76
N GLY A 94 13.60 14.45 10.46
CA GLY A 94 14.70 15.13 9.76
C GLY A 94 14.44 16.61 9.48
N GLU A 95 15.10 17.15 8.45
CA GLU A 95 14.92 18.53 7.98
C GLU A 95 13.79 18.59 6.95
N LEU A 96 12.95 19.63 7.02
CA LEU A 96 11.96 19.96 5.98
C LEU A 96 12.52 21.05 5.05
N ARG A 97 12.67 20.76 3.76
CA ARG A 97 13.08 21.74 2.74
C ARG A 97 12.03 21.91 1.65
N VAL A 98 11.63 23.16 1.41
CA VAL A 98 10.59 23.51 0.44
C VAL A 98 11.10 24.61 -0.51
N ALA A 99 11.07 24.35 -1.82
CA ALA A 99 11.46 25.34 -2.82
C ALA A 99 10.31 26.31 -3.18
N GLY A 100 9.06 25.90 -2.99
CA GLY A 100 7.87 26.74 -3.06
C GLY A 100 7.38 27.26 -1.71
N ASN A 101 6.06 27.35 -1.57
CA ASN A 101 5.33 27.81 -0.38
C ASN A 101 5.08 26.68 0.62
N LEU A 102 4.85 27.03 1.89
CA LEU A 102 4.58 26.06 2.97
C LEU A 102 3.29 26.45 3.72
N ASP A 103 2.20 25.72 3.47
CA ASP A 103 1.00 25.74 4.31
C ASP A 103 1.19 24.70 5.44
N ILE A 104 1.29 25.17 6.69
CA ILE A 104 1.65 24.33 7.85
C ILE A 104 0.59 24.39 8.95
N GLY A 105 0.16 23.23 9.43
CA GLY A 105 -0.91 23.07 10.41
C GLY A 105 -0.55 23.39 11.86
N ASP A 106 -1.56 23.22 12.72
CA ASP A 106 -1.41 23.37 14.17
C ASP A 106 -0.65 22.17 14.77
N ASP A 107 0.13 22.40 15.82
CA ASP A 107 0.90 21.38 16.55
C ASP A 107 1.87 20.52 15.67
N VAL A 108 2.35 21.04 14.53
CA VAL A 108 3.38 20.36 13.69
C VAL A 108 4.75 20.46 14.34
N ASP A 109 5.51 19.37 14.34
CA ASP A 109 6.84 19.25 14.95
C ASP A 109 7.89 18.76 13.94
N ILE A 110 9.10 19.33 13.99
CA ILE A 110 10.18 19.12 13.00
C ILE A 110 11.52 19.18 13.73
N GLU A 111 12.20 18.04 13.91
CA GLU A 111 13.33 17.92 14.85
C GLU A 111 14.57 18.73 14.42
N ASP A 112 15.07 18.56 13.18
CA ASP A 112 16.24 19.28 12.67
C ASP A 112 15.91 20.67 12.08
N GLY A 113 14.62 21.04 12.04
CA GLY A 113 14.13 22.34 11.58
C GLY A 113 13.74 22.38 10.09
N PHE A 114 13.45 23.57 9.58
CA PHE A 114 12.93 23.74 8.22
C PHE A 114 13.44 24.99 7.48
N ASP A 115 13.51 24.89 6.15
CA ASP A 115 13.76 25.99 5.22
C ASP A 115 12.69 26.01 4.11
N ALA A 116 12.21 27.21 3.77
CA ALA A 116 11.16 27.41 2.77
C ALA A 116 11.42 28.71 2.00
N ASN A 117 11.54 28.61 0.67
CA ASN A 117 11.92 29.74 -0.19
C ASN A 117 10.73 30.65 -0.56
N GLY A 118 9.50 30.11 -0.52
CA GLY A 118 8.26 30.83 -0.77
C GLY A 118 7.61 31.42 0.49
N TRP A 119 6.28 31.47 0.51
CA TRP A 119 5.51 31.98 1.65
C TRP A 119 5.18 30.86 2.64
N ILE A 120 5.57 31.04 3.90
CA ILE A 120 5.15 30.19 5.02
C ILE A 120 3.84 30.74 5.59
N VAL A 121 2.81 29.91 5.70
CA VAL A 121 1.49 30.30 6.21
C VAL A 121 0.97 29.26 7.21
N ILE A 122 0.80 29.68 8.47
CA ILE A 122 0.38 28.79 9.56
C ILE A 122 -1.15 28.69 9.58
N ARG A 123 -1.67 27.59 9.02
CA ARG A 123 -3.09 27.19 8.94
C ARG A 123 -3.14 25.68 8.73
N ASN A 124 -4.01 24.94 9.44
CA ASN A 124 -4.27 23.54 9.10
C ASN A 124 -4.83 23.44 7.66
N PRO A 125 -4.10 22.85 6.68
CA PRO A 125 -4.60 22.69 5.33
C PRO A 125 -5.83 21.77 5.34
N MET A 126 -6.83 22.11 4.51
CA MET A 126 -8.03 21.28 4.37
C MET A 126 -7.62 19.84 3.98
N PRO A 127 -8.08 18.79 4.70
CA PRO A 127 -7.69 17.42 4.39
C PRO A 127 -7.96 17.08 2.92
N THR A 128 -7.06 16.34 2.28
CA THR A 128 -6.96 16.22 0.82
C THR A 128 -8.29 15.89 0.13
N ILE A 129 -9.01 14.91 0.67
CA ILE A 129 -10.34 14.49 0.18
C ILE A 129 -11.39 15.61 0.27
N VAL A 130 -11.35 16.44 1.32
CA VAL A 130 -12.28 17.56 1.52
C VAL A 130 -11.96 18.71 0.56
N PHE A 131 -10.69 18.99 0.30
CA PHE A 131 -10.28 19.96 -0.72
C PHE A 131 -10.84 19.57 -2.10
N LEU A 132 -10.66 18.32 -2.52
CA LEU A 132 -11.18 17.80 -3.80
C LEU A 132 -12.71 17.93 -3.90
N PHE A 133 -13.46 17.51 -2.87
CA PHE A 133 -14.91 17.66 -2.85
C PHE A 133 -15.37 19.13 -2.92
N VAL A 134 -14.69 20.05 -2.22
CA VAL A 134 -15.01 21.48 -2.26
C VAL A 134 -14.69 22.09 -3.63
N TYR A 135 -13.58 21.69 -4.26
CA TYR A 135 -13.20 22.15 -5.59
C TYR A 135 -14.18 21.68 -6.66
N LEU A 136 -14.51 20.38 -6.70
CA LEU A 136 -15.51 19.83 -7.64
C LEU A 136 -16.89 20.47 -7.45
N ALA A 137 -17.35 20.62 -6.20
CA ALA A 137 -18.61 21.31 -5.88
C ALA A 137 -18.59 22.79 -6.29
N GLN A 138 -17.42 23.45 -6.28
CA GLN A 138 -17.26 24.83 -6.71
C GLN A 138 -17.33 24.97 -8.24
N LEU A 139 -16.71 24.07 -9.02
CA LEU A 139 -16.84 24.04 -10.48
C LEU A 139 -18.31 23.87 -10.90
N LEU A 140 -18.98 22.86 -10.36
CA LEU A 140 -20.40 22.60 -10.58
C LEU A 140 -21.29 23.79 -10.17
N ARG A 141 -20.96 24.49 -9.07
CA ARG A 141 -21.71 25.68 -8.62
C ARG A 141 -21.52 26.91 -9.51
N ILE A 142 -20.36 27.04 -10.16
CA ILE A 142 -20.10 28.12 -11.13
C ILE A 142 -20.74 27.78 -12.49
N GLY A 143 -21.02 26.51 -12.76
CA GLY A 143 -21.49 26.02 -14.05
C GLY A 143 -20.35 25.68 -15.02
N GLU A 144 -19.13 25.51 -14.52
CA GLU A 144 -18.01 24.95 -15.30
C GLU A 144 -18.11 23.41 -15.30
N GLU A 145 -19.26 22.89 -15.75
CA GLU A 145 -19.56 21.45 -15.80
C GLU A 145 -18.54 20.72 -16.68
N GLU A 146 -18.10 21.33 -17.79
CA GLU A 146 -17.04 20.81 -18.67
C GLU A 146 -15.72 20.57 -17.92
N LYS A 147 -15.32 21.47 -16.99
CA LYS A 147 -14.11 21.28 -16.16
C LYS A 147 -14.32 20.33 -15.00
N ALA A 148 -15.55 20.25 -14.47
CA ALA A 148 -15.89 19.27 -13.44
C ALA A 148 -15.86 17.85 -14.03
N GLU A 149 -16.26 17.70 -15.29
CA GLU A 149 -16.17 16.47 -16.08
C GLU A 149 -14.72 16.18 -16.49
N GLU A 150 -13.95 17.16 -16.98
CA GLU A 150 -12.50 17.05 -17.25
C GLU A 150 -11.70 16.61 -16.01
N LEU A 151 -11.97 17.19 -14.85
CA LEU A 151 -11.35 16.77 -13.58
C LEU A 151 -11.78 15.36 -13.17
N LEU A 152 -13.05 15.00 -13.37
CA LEU A 152 -13.54 13.66 -13.04
C LEU A 152 -12.95 12.61 -13.99
N ILE A 153 -12.75 12.96 -15.27
CA ILE A 153 -12.07 12.17 -16.29
C ILE A 153 -10.60 11.97 -15.92
N ALA A 154 -9.87 13.04 -15.59
CA ALA A 154 -8.49 12.98 -15.10
C ALA A 154 -8.31 12.21 -13.77
N LEU A 155 -9.43 11.81 -13.12
CA LEU A 155 -9.46 10.97 -11.93
C LEU A 155 -10.11 9.59 -12.18
N THR A 156 -10.66 9.30 -13.36
CA THR A 156 -11.42 8.05 -13.63
C THR A 156 -11.35 7.48 -15.07
N GLU A 157 -10.62 8.07 -16.00
CA GLU A 157 -10.22 7.42 -17.26
C GLU A 157 -8.80 6.86 -17.17
N ASP A 158 -8.56 5.69 -17.79
CA ASP A 158 -7.27 5.00 -17.83
C ASP A 158 -6.24 5.70 -18.74
N GLU A 159 -5.84 6.94 -18.41
CA GLU A 159 -4.55 7.47 -18.84
C GLU A 159 -3.42 6.69 -18.13
N ARG A 160 -3.15 5.46 -18.60
CA ARG A 160 -2.02 4.62 -18.17
C ARG A 160 -0.68 5.37 -18.30
N ASP A 161 -0.61 6.30 -19.25
CA ASP A 161 0.47 7.26 -19.42
C ASP A 161 0.67 8.23 -18.22
N HIS A 162 -0.21 8.26 -17.22
CA HIS A 162 -0.14 9.08 -16.00
C HIS A 162 -0.60 8.41 -14.69
N GLU A 163 -0.97 7.12 -14.70
CA GLU A 163 -1.41 6.36 -13.52
C GLU A 163 -0.44 6.54 -12.32
N PRO A 164 -0.93 6.87 -11.10
CA PRO A 164 -0.10 7.07 -9.91
C PRO A 164 0.23 5.75 -9.19
N VAL A 165 1.29 5.75 -8.38
CA VAL A 165 1.48 4.71 -7.36
C VAL A 165 0.41 4.88 -6.29
N VAL A 166 -0.41 3.87 -6.05
CA VAL A 166 -1.43 3.88 -4.99
C VAL A 166 -1.12 2.80 -3.97
N ILE A 167 -0.86 3.20 -2.72
CA ILE A 167 -0.75 2.31 -1.57
C ILE A 167 -2.08 2.35 -0.79
N PRO A 168 -2.89 1.27 -0.74
CA PRO A 168 -4.21 1.27 -0.12
C PRO A 168 -4.22 1.58 1.37
N ARG A 169 -5.38 1.99 1.89
CA ARG A 169 -5.59 2.28 3.32
C ARG A 169 -5.18 1.11 4.20
N GLY A 170 -4.47 1.39 5.30
CA GLY A 170 -4.03 0.38 6.28
C GLY A 170 -2.99 -0.63 5.75
N SER A 171 -2.30 -0.32 4.65
CA SER A 171 -1.23 -1.17 4.12
C SER A 171 0.03 -1.12 5.00
N ARG A 172 0.86 -2.16 4.91
CA ARG A 172 2.24 -2.13 5.43
C ARG A 172 3.20 -2.55 4.35
N VAL A 173 4.11 -1.65 4.00
CA VAL A 173 4.99 -1.78 2.85
C VAL A 173 6.42 -1.63 3.32
N SER A 174 7.26 -2.63 3.06
CA SER A 174 8.69 -2.65 3.38
C SER A 174 9.47 -3.30 2.25
N ASP A 175 10.78 -3.03 2.25
CA ASP A 175 11.85 -3.75 1.52
C ASP A 175 11.60 -5.26 1.32
N ASP A 176 11.23 -5.93 2.40
CA ASP A 176 11.11 -7.37 2.52
C ASP A 176 9.64 -7.83 2.35
N SER A 177 8.66 -6.90 2.43
CA SER A 177 7.25 -7.27 2.59
C SER A 177 6.20 -6.20 2.27
N TRP A 178 5.49 -6.39 1.16
CA TRP A 178 4.29 -5.64 0.80
C TRP A 178 3.04 -6.37 1.31
N ARG A 179 2.33 -5.81 2.28
CA ARG A 179 1.09 -6.36 2.86
C ARG A 179 -0.07 -5.40 2.67
N VAL A 180 -0.98 -5.78 1.78
CA VAL A 180 -2.16 -5.02 1.39
C VAL A 180 -3.40 -5.88 1.62
N SER A 181 -4.49 -5.26 2.08
CA SER A 181 -5.75 -5.97 2.32
C SER A 181 -6.68 -6.02 1.10
N ALA A 182 -6.44 -5.13 0.13
CA ALA A 182 -7.10 -4.93 -1.15
C ALA A 182 -6.51 -5.80 -2.30
N PRO A 183 -7.16 -5.84 -3.48
CA PRO A 183 -6.54 -6.19 -4.77
C PRO A 183 -5.24 -5.44 -5.05
N GLY A 184 -4.47 -5.92 -6.02
CA GLY A 184 -3.31 -5.19 -6.55
C GLY A 184 -3.01 -5.46 -8.01
N ARG A 185 -2.54 -4.41 -8.69
CA ARG A 185 -2.07 -4.37 -10.07
C ARG A 185 -0.65 -3.79 -10.10
N LEU A 186 0.26 -4.54 -10.70
CA LEU A 186 1.56 -4.06 -11.15
C LEU A 186 1.50 -3.96 -12.67
N GLY A 187 1.97 -2.85 -13.21
CA GLY A 187 2.14 -2.62 -14.64
C GLY A 187 3.31 -3.40 -15.25
N ASP A 188 3.73 -2.96 -16.43
CA ASP A 188 4.82 -3.54 -17.20
C ASP A 188 6.19 -2.97 -16.78
N GLU A 189 7.28 -3.67 -17.10
CA GLU A 189 8.68 -3.25 -16.84
C GLU A 189 8.97 -2.87 -15.36
N CYS A 190 8.16 -3.36 -14.41
CA CYS A 190 8.29 -3.02 -12.99
C CYS A 190 9.43 -3.80 -12.32
N ARG A 191 10.16 -3.18 -11.41
CA ARG A 191 11.28 -3.82 -10.69
C ARG A 191 11.10 -3.70 -9.19
N LEU A 192 10.56 -4.73 -8.55
CA LEU A 192 10.15 -4.70 -7.14
C LEU A 192 10.90 -5.65 -6.24
N HIS A 193 11.26 -5.15 -5.05
CA HIS A 193 11.78 -5.94 -3.95
C HIS A 193 10.68 -6.28 -2.93
N GLY A 194 10.77 -7.48 -2.33
CA GLY A 194 9.93 -7.87 -1.20
C GLY A 194 8.75 -8.80 -1.51
N ASN A 195 8.17 -9.37 -0.45
CA ASN A 195 7.18 -10.44 -0.53
C ASN A 195 5.74 -9.91 -0.56
N ILE A 196 5.14 -9.84 -1.74
CA ILE A 196 3.80 -9.27 -1.97
C ILE A 196 2.67 -10.16 -1.43
N ARG A 197 1.75 -9.55 -0.70
CA ARG A 197 0.52 -10.14 -0.13
C ARG A 197 -0.66 -9.21 -0.38
N ALA A 198 -1.60 -9.63 -1.23
CA ALA A 198 -2.80 -8.88 -1.61
C ALA A 198 -4.08 -9.75 -1.49
N GLU A 199 -5.25 -9.20 -1.82
CA GLU A 199 -6.48 -9.98 -2.02
C GLU A 199 -6.40 -10.79 -3.32
N THR A 200 -6.24 -10.11 -4.45
CA THR A 200 -5.88 -10.65 -5.76
C THR A 200 -4.60 -9.95 -6.23
N LEU A 201 -3.89 -10.51 -7.20
CA LEU A 201 -2.72 -9.84 -7.77
C LEU A 201 -2.66 -10.02 -9.29
N VAL A 202 -2.54 -8.93 -10.03
CA VAL A 202 -2.11 -8.93 -11.43
C VAL A 202 -0.70 -8.34 -11.48
N VAL A 203 0.19 -9.01 -12.20
CA VAL A 203 1.54 -8.52 -12.53
C VAL A 203 1.66 -8.43 -14.04
N GLY A 204 2.10 -7.28 -14.55
CA GLY A 204 2.32 -7.04 -15.95
C GLY A 204 3.49 -7.82 -16.56
N ARG A 205 3.90 -7.34 -17.73
CA ARG A 205 4.92 -7.92 -18.61
C ARG A 205 6.33 -7.48 -18.19
N ASP A 206 7.32 -8.27 -18.60
CA ASP A 206 8.76 -7.94 -18.60
C ASP A 206 9.28 -7.34 -17.27
N SER A 207 8.69 -7.78 -16.14
CA SER A 207 8.94 -7.25 -14.80
C SER A 207 9.85 -8.15 -13.97
N GLU A 208 10.61 -7.59 -13.02
CA GLU A 208 11.46 -8.32 -12.07
C GLU A 208 10.87 -8.26 -10.65
N VAL A 209 10.51 -9.41 -10.06
CA VAL A 209 10.04 -9.50 -8.66
C VAL A 209 11.00 -10.31 -7.79
N PHE A 210 11.72 -9.59 -6.93
CA PHE A 210 12.65 -10.14 -5.93
C PHE A 210 11.93 -10.53 -4.64
N GLY A 211 10.95 -11.43 -4.75
CA GLY A 211 10.17 -11.93 -3.62
C GLY A 211 9.14 -12.99 -4.00
N SER A 212 8.40 -13.49 -3.01
CA SER A 212 7.27 -14.40 -3.22
C SER A 212 5.95 -13.65 -3.37
N LEU A 213 5.14 -14.02 -4.37
CA LEU A 213 3.80 -13.51 -4.62
C LEU A 213 2.75 -14.35 -3.87
N ARG A 214 1.86 -13.70 -3.12
CA ARG A 214 0.73 -14.36 -2.46
C ARG A 214 -0.55 -13.55 -2.55
N ALA A 215 -1.65 -14.25 -2.83
CA ALA A 215 -3.00 -13.68 -2.85
C ALA A 215 -3.98 -14.52 -2.02
N LYS A 216 -5.13 -13.92 -1.67
CA LYS A 216 -6.30 -14.65 -1.15
C LYS A 216 -7.01 -15.35 -2.31
N GLY A 217 -7.49 -14.57 -3.28
CA GLY A 217 -7.97 -14.99 -4.58
C GLY A 217 -6.82 -15.28 -5.55
N GLY A 218 -7.07 -15.11 -6.85
CA GLY A 218 -6.13 -15.46 -7.92
C GLY A 218 -4.87 -14.58 -8.02
N ILE A 219 -3.87 -15.10 -8.76
CA ILE A 219 -2.68 -14.37 -9.21
C ILE A 219 -2.56 -14.54 -10.72
N THR A 220 -2.36 -13.45 -11.44
CA THR A 220 -2.02 -13.44 -12.88
C THR A 220 -0.63 -12.85 -13.05
N VAL A 221 0.27 -13.51 -13.78
CA VAL A 221 1.63 -13.04 -14.08
C VAL A 221 1.80 -12.91 -15.59
N GLY A 222 2.20 -11.72 -16.05
CA GLY A 222 2.39 -11.39 -17.46
C GLY A 222 3.61 -12.04 -18.12
N SER A 223 3.73 -11.81 -19.42
CA SER A 223 4.78 -12.41 -20.26
C SER A 223 6.17 -11.88 -19.92
N GLY A 224 7.20 -12.71 -20.06
CA GLY A 224 8.61 -12.31 -19.84
C GLY A 224 9.03 -12.00 -18.39
N THR A 225 8.06 -11.79 -17.49
CA THR A 225 8.29 -11.46 -16.08
C THR A 225 9.06 -12.54 -15.32
N GLU A 226 10.04 -12.15 -14.49
CA GLU A 226 10.79 -13.05 -13.61
C GLU A 226 10.35 -12.89 -12.14
N VAL A 227 9.98 -14.02 -11.51
CA VAL A 227 9.64 -14.11 -10.09
C VAL A 227 10.66 -14.99 -9.38
N THR A 228 11.47 -14.38 -8.52
CA THR A 228 12.53 -15.11 -7.77
C THR A 228 11.97 -15.98 -6.65
N GLY A 229 10.80 -15.64 -6.10
CA GLY A 229 10.14 -16.40 -5.03
C GLY A 229 9.05 -17.35 -5.50
N ASN A 230 8.20 -17.75 -4.56
CA ASN A 230 7.07 -18.66 -4.79
C ASN A 230 5.83 -17.86 -5.24
N VAL A 231 4.96 -18.46 -6.05
CA VAL A 231 3.65 -17.90 -6.41
C VAL A 231 2.57 -18.74 -5.72
N THR A 232 1.74 -18.15 -4.85
CA THR A 232 0.78 -18.92 -4.04
C THR A 232 -0.57 -18.25 -3.80
N THR A 233 -1.66 -18.82 -4.31
CA THR A 233 -3.05 -18.40 -3.97
C THR A 233 -3.62 -19.21 -2.81
N ARG A 234 -4.58 -18.62 -2.08
CA ARG A 234 -5.38 -19.38 -1.10
C ARG A 234 -6.56 -20.07 -1.77
N THR A 235 -7.21 -19.40 -2.70
CA THR A 235 -8.38 -19.80 -3.50
C THR A 235 -8.26 -19.16 -4.89
N GLY A 236 -8.92 -19.72 -5.90
CA GLY A 236 -8.82 -19.25 -7.29
C GLY A 236 -7.49 -19.58 -7.98
N THR A 237 -7.42 -19.19 -9.24
CA THR A 237 -6.40 -19.61 -10.21
C THR A 237 -5.08 -18.86 -10.05
N VAL A 238 -3.95 -19.57 -10.18
CA VAL A 238 -2.68 -18.97 -10.61
C VAL A 238 -2.56 -19.08 -12.12
N ARG A 239 -2.39 -17.95 -12.82
CA ARG A 239 -2.17 -17.88 -14.28
C ARG A 239 -0.75 -17.37 -14.55
N VAL A 240 0.04 -18.11 -15.33
CA VAL A 240 1.44 -17.79 -15.67
C VAL A 240 1.57 -17.62 -17.18
N GLY A 241 2.00 -16.45 -17.63
CA GLY A 241 2.12 -16.07 -19.05
C GLY A 241 3.26 -16.74 -19.83
N PRO A 242 3.37 -16.45 -21.14
CA PRO A 242 4.46 -16.95 -21.98
C PRO A 242 5.80 -16.33 -21.57
N ASP A 243 6.89 -17.10 -21.69
CA ASP A 243 8.27 -16.67 -21.41
C ASP A 243 8.55 -16.20 -19.95
N THR A 244 7.54 -16.21 -19.07
CA THR A 244 7.66 -15.94 -17.63
C THR A 244 8.58 -16.96 -16.95
N ASN A 245 9.47 -16.53 -16.05
CA ASN A 245 10.33 -17.41 -15.25
C ASN A 245 9.98 -17.37 -13.75
N VAL A 246 9.60 -18.50 -13.17
CA VAL A 246 9.32 -18.62 -11.72
C VAL A 246 10.33 -19.58 -11.07
N ARG A 247 11.24 -19.04 -10.26
CA ARG A 247 12.29 -19.83 -9.60
C ARG A 247 11.79 -20.61 -8.37
N GLY A 248 10.68 -20.17 -7.77
CA GLY A 248 10.05 -20.85 -6.62
C GLY A 248 8.95 -21.84 -6.98
N ASP A 249 8.26 -22.35 -5.96
CA ASP A 249 7.07 -23.20 -6.12
C ASP A 249 5.87 -22.39 -6.63
N VAL A 250 5.04 -23.01 -7.47
CA VAL A 250 3.75 -22.45 -7.93
C VAL A 250 2.63 -23.27 -7.30
N ALA A 251 1.74 -22.63 -6.52
CA ALA A 251 0.67 -23.34 -5.80
C ALA A 251 -0.67 -22.58 -5.84
N GLY A 252 -1.76 -23.29 -6.10
CA GLY A 252 -3.09 -22.68 -6.16
C GLY A 252 -4.23 -23.67 -5.98
N GLU A 253 -5.45 -23.18 -6.12
CA GLU A 253 -6.64 -24.03 -6.23
C GLU A 253 -6.66 -24.67 -7.62
N TYR A 254 -6.70 -23.80 -8.63
CA TYR A 254 -6.40 -24.10 -10.04
C TYR A 254 -5.04 -23.49 -10.42
N VAL A 255 -4.33 -24.11 -11.37
CA VAL A 255 -3.08 -23.57 -11.90
C VAL A 255 -3.05 -23.69 -13.43
N GLU A 256 -2.97 -22.56 -14.12
CA GLU A 256 -2.82 -22.46 -15.57
C GLU A 256 -1.43 -21.92 -15.89
N VAL A 257 -0.60 -22.73 -16.56
CA VAL A 257 0.78 -22.34 -16.94
C VAL A 257 0.89 -22.32 -18.45
N HIS A 258 1.38 -21.23 -19.05
CA HIS A 258 1.66 -21.23 -20.48
C HIS A 258 2.75 -22.22 -20.83
N ARG A 259 2.61 -22.93 -21.96
CA ARG A 259 3.57 -23.94 -22.42
C ARG A 259 5.01 -23.44 -22.61
N ASP A 260 5.18 -22.13 -22.79
CA ASP A 260 6.46 -21.47 -23.03
C ASP A 260 6.99 -20.77 -21.75
N ALA A 261 6.31 -20.93 -20.61
CA ALA A 261 6.78 -20.47 -19.29
C ALA A 261 7.77 -21.46 -18.65
N THR A 262 8.68 -20.95 -17.82
CA THR A 262 9.60 -21.76 -17.01
C THR A 262 9.22 -21.71 -15.53
N VAL A 263 9.16 -22.88 -14.88
CA VAL A 263 9.00 -23.00 -13.42
C VAL A 263 10.09 -23.96 -12.92
N GLU A 264 11.00 -23.47 -12.07
CA GLU A 264 12.08 -24.28 -11.50
C GLU A 264 11.63 -25.09 -10.27
N GLY A 265 10.64 -24.57 -9.52
CA GLY A 265 10.06 -25.22 -8.35
C GLY A 265 8.95 -26.22 -8.66
N ALA A 266 8.25 -26.67 -7.61
CA ALA A 266 7.15 -27.63 -7.73
C ALA A 266 5.80 -26.94 -7.97
N ILE A 267 5.13 -27.33 -9.07
CA ILE A 267 3.76 -26.92 -9.38
C ILE A 267 2.76 -27.78 -8.57
N ARG A 268 1.80 -27.14 -7.89
CA ARG A 268 0.77 -27.80 -7.05
C ARG A 268 -0.60 -27.12 -7.16
N ALA A 269 -1.47 -27.64 -8.03
CA ALA A 269 -2.90 -27.39 -7.94
C ALA A 269 -3.54 -28.23 -6.83
N ARG A 270 -4.72 -27.83 -6.34
CA ARG A 270 -5.57 -28.66 -5.45
C ARG A 270 -6.70 -29.34 -6.22
N GLU A 271 -7.19 -28.72 -7.27
CA GLU A 271 -8.22 -29.27 -8.16
C GLU A 271 -7.62 -29.61 -9.53
N GLU A 272 -7.42 -28.61 -10.40
CA GLU A 272 -6.92 -28.80 -11.77
C GLU A 272 -5.64 -28.02 -12.08
N MET A 273 -4.74 -28.66 -12.83
CA MET A 273 -3.56 -28.05 -13.43
C MET A 273 -3.64 -28.19 -14.95
N SER A 274 -3.54 -27.07 -15.66
CA SER A 274 -3.65 -26.98 -17.12
C SER A 274 -2.43 -26.31 -17.73
N ILE A 275 -2.07 -26.73 -18.94
CA ILE A 275 -1.00 -26.13 -19.74
C ILE A 275 -1.65 -25.43 -20.94
N VAL A 276 -1.61 -24.09 -20.93
CA VAL A 276 -2.28 -23.25 -21.92
C VAL A 276 -1.34 -22.85 -23.07
N SER A 277 -1.90 -22.45 -24.20
CA SER A 277 -1.17 -21.97 -25.39
C SER A 277 -1.64 -20.61 -25.88
N GLU A 278 -2.58 -19.99 -25.17
CA GLU A 278 -3.11 -18.65 -25.41
C GLU A 278 -2.45 -17.70 -24.39
N PRO A 279 -2.07 -16.46 -24.78
CA PRO A 279 -1.39 -15.53 -23.88
C PRO A 279 -2.30 -15.16 -22.70
N VAL A 280 -1.70 -15.05 -21.51
CA VAL A 280 -2.42 -14.82 -20.25
C VAL A 280 -2.78 -13.34 -20.03
N ILE A 281 -2.11 -12.41 -20.73
CA ILE A 281 -2.42 -10.98 -20.73
C ILE A 281 -2.36 -10.44 -22.17
N ASP A 282 -3.51 -9.95 -22.64
CA ASP A 282 -3.66 -9.06 -23.81
C ASP A 282 -4.58 -7.90 -23.36
N ASP A 283 -4.08 -7.07 -22.45
CA ASP A 283 -4.63 -5.79 -21.94
C ASP A 283 -6.08 -5.71 -21.39
N SER A 284 -6.94 -6.73 -21.49
CA SER A 284 -8.41 -6.57 -21.35
C SER A 284 -9.13 -7.45 -20.31
N VAL A 285 -8.61 -7.56 -19.08
CA VAL A 285 -9.36 -8.17 -17.93
C VAL A 285 -9.31 -7.30 -16.65
N ILE A 286 -9.55 -6.01 -16.81
CA ILE A 286 -10.19 -5.17 -15.77
C ILE A 286 -11.70 -5.12 -16.05
N GLU A 287 -12.37 -6.26 -15.99
CA GLU A 287 -13.81 -6.34 -15.72
C GLU A 287 -14.11 -7.75 -15.19
N GLY A 288 -14.85 -7.82 -14.08
CA GLY A 288 -15.13 -9.10 -13.41
C GLY A 288 -16.44 -9.70 -13.89
N ASP A 289 -16.41 -10.88 -14.49
CA ASP A 289 -17.60 -11.72 -14.61
C ASP A 289 -17.31 -13.20 -14.28
N ALA A 290 -18.24 -13.81 -13.54
CA ALA A 290 -18.21 -15.20 -13.13
C ALA A 290 -18.96 -16.06 -14.16
N ALA A 291 -18.50 -16.02 -15.41
CA ALA A 291 -19.13 -16.70 -16.53
C ALA A 291 -18.84 -18.22 -16.51
N THR A 292 -19.77 -18.99 -15.94
CA THR A 292 -19.81 -20.45 -16.01
C THR A 292 -19.77 -20.92 -17.47
N ARG A 293 -18.85 -21.83 -17.82
CA ARG A 293 -18.84 -22.51 -19.11
C ARG A 293 -19.70 -23.77 -19.03
N ASP A 294 -20.98 -23.65 -19.40
CA ASP A 294 -21.79 -24.81 -19.78
C ASP A 294 -21.44 -25.25 -21.23
N ASP A 295 -21.44 -26.56 -21.48
CA ASP A 295 -20.94 -27.16 -22.73
C ASP A 295 -21.83 -26.90 -23.97
N GLU A 296 -21.23 -26.54 -25.11
CA GLU A 296 -21.88 -26.66 -26.42
C GLU A 296 -21.95 -28.12 -26.87
N ALA A 297 -23.16 -28.67 -26.99
CA ALA A 297 -23.40 -30.04 -27.46
C ALA A 297 -24.34 -30.13 -28.68
N GLY A 298 -23.76 -30.31 -29.87
CA GLY A 298 -24.29 -31.15 -30.96
C GLY A 298 -25.67 -30.86 -31.56
N GLN A 299 -25.70 -30.38 -32.81
CA GLN A 299 -26.91 -30.25 -33.63
C GLN A 299 -27.55 -31.61 -34.01
N THR A 300 -28.88 -31.70 -33.96
CA THR A 300 -29.70 -32.62 -34.77
C THR A 300 -31.04 -31.97 -35.18
N ASP A 301 -31.68 -32.50 -36.24
CA ASP A 301 -32.78 -31.84 -36.97
C ASP A 301 -34.18 -31.80 -36.31
N ARG A 302 -35.01 -30.94 -36.92
CA ARG A 302 -36.46 -30.66 -36.72
C ARG A 302 -37.39 -31.87 -37.06
N PRO A 303 -38.75 -31.83 -36.87
CA PRO A 303 -39.63 -30.69 -36.56
C PRO A 303 -40.81 -30.89 -35.55
N GLU A 304 -41.39 -29.74 -35.16
CA GLU A 304 -42.83 -29.39 -34.93
C GLU A 304 -43.86 -30.45 -34.47
N SER A 305 -44.49 -30.17 -33.32
CA SER A 305 -45.93 -30.41 -33.05
C SER A 305 -46.44 -29.48 -31.94
N ASP A 306 -47.69 -29.02 -32.05
CA ASP A 306 -48.36 -28.11 -31.10
C ASP A 306 -48.98 -28.84 -29.86
N ASP A 307 -49.67 -28.03 -29.04
CA ASP A 307 -50.82 -28.33 -28.16
C ASP A 307 -50.69 -28.44 -26.62
N GLU A 308 -51.43 -27.53 -25.97
CA GLU A 308 -52.30 -27.69 -24.77
C GLU A 308 -51.73 -28.07 -23.37
N ASP A 309 -51.65 -27.04 -22.50
CA ASP A 309 -52.23 -27.07 -21.13
C ASP A 309 -53.76 -27.36 -21.23
N PRO A 310 -54.47 -28.00 -20.25
CA PRO A 310 -54.34 -27.65 -18.82
C PRO A 310 -54.75 -28.71 -17.71
N ASP A 311 -54.54 -28.30 -16.45
CA ASP A 311 -55.42 -28.49 -15.25
C ASP A 311 -55.50 -29.80 -14.41
N SER A 312 -55.74 -29.58 -13.10
CA SER A 312 -56.55 -30.35 -12.12
C SER A 312 -55.93 -31.40 -11.15
N GLY A 313 -56.43 -31.37 -9.89
CA GLY A 313 -56.37 -32.44 -8.87
C GLY A 313 -55.08 -32.48 -8.02
N GLU A 314 -54.94 -31.87 -6.83
CA GLU A 314 -55.75 -31.91 -5.59
C GLU A 314 -55.84 -33.29 -4.90
N ILE A 315 -55.33 -33.37 -3.65
CA ILE A 315 -55.85 -34.12 -2.48
C ILE A 315 -54.91 -33.86 -1.26
N GLY A 316 -55.48 -33.55 -0.09
CA GLY A 316 -54.78 -33.54 1.22
C GLY A 316 -55.37 -34.61 2.16
N PRO A 317 -55.64 -34.34 3.46
CA PRO A 317 -55.20 -33.18 4.26
C PRO A 317 -54.91 -33.51 5.76
N GLU A 318 -54.51 -32.49 6.53
CA GLU A 318 -54.60 -32.38 8.02
C GLU A 318 -53.80 -33.41 8.86
N GLU A 319 -53.61 -33.32 10.19
CA GLU A 319 -54.24 -32.47 11.24
C GLU A 319 -53.19 -31.98 12.27
N SER A 320 -53.60 -31.06 13.15
CA SER A 320 -52.75 -30.36 14.13
C SER A 320 -52.77 -31.00 15.53
N THR A 321 -51.88 -30.54 16.42
CA THR A 321 -52.25 -30.35 17.84
C THR A 321 -51.31 -29.34 18.51
N ASP A 322 -51.90 -28.44 19.29
CA ASP A 322 -51.23 -27.37 20.05
C ASP A 322 -51.33 -27.65 21.58
N VAL A 323 -50.99 -26.67 22.43
CA VAL A 323 -50.96 -26.64 23.92
C VAL A 323 -49.54 -26.87 24.49
N THR A 324 -48.76 -25.90 25.00
CA THR A 324 -48.91 -24.59 25.71
C THR A 324 -48.92 -24.63 27.25
N THR A 325 -48.00 -23.84 27.85
CA THR A 325 -48.17 -23.00 29.08
C THR A 325 -47.53 -23.43 30.43
N ASP A 326 -46.61 -22.55 30.90
CA ASP A 326 -46.15 -22.20 32.28
C ASP A 326 -45.60 -23.23 33.30
N GLY A 327 -44.80 -22.72 34.26
CA GLY A 327 -44.40 -23.52 35.43
C GLY A 327 -43.55 -22.91 36.58
N GLY A 328 -42.83 -21.78 36.41
CA GLY A 328 -42.26 -20.91 37.47
C GLY A 328 -41.46 -21.45 38.70
N THR A 329 -40.19 -21.02 38.82
CA THR A 329 -39.45 -20.58 40.05
C THR A 329 -39.28 -21.57 41.25
N ILE A 330 -38.21 -21.57 42.09
CA ILE A 330 -37.51 -20.50 42.85
C ILE A 330 -36.02 -20.89 43.14
N ALA A 331 -35.20 -19.90 43.49
CA ALA A 331 -33.75 -19.93 43.76
C ALA A 331 -33.27 -20.71 45.02
N THR A 332 -31.94 -20.81 45.20
CA THR A 332 -31.19 -20.48 46.45
C THR A 332 -29.68 -20.39 46.20
N GLU A 333 -29.06 -19.24 46.54
CA GLU A 333 -27.64 -19.12 46.98
C GLU A 333 -27.66 -18.86 48.51
N PRO A 334 -26.63 -19.28 49.29
CA PRO A 334 -25.42 -18.45 49.55
C PRO A 334 -24.14 -19.34 49.65
N ASP A 335 -22.95 -18.93 50.13
CA ASP A 335 -22.50 -17.76 50.92
C ASP A 335 -21.00 -17.41 50.71
N GLN A 336 -20.51 -16.41 51.46
CA GLN A 336 -19.22 -15.70 51.38
C GLN A 336 -18.10 -16.25 52.30
N GLY A 337 -16.90 -15.65 52.21
CA GLY A 337 -15.89 -15.59 53.29
C GLY A 337 -14.55 -16.29 52.96
N ASP A 338 -13.38 -15.83 53.42
CA ASP A 338 -13.08 -14.68 54.31
C ASP A 338 -11.63 -14.14 54.10
N ASP A 339 -11.32 -13.01 54.74
CA ASP A 339 -10.09 -12.19 54.73
C ASP A 339 -8.84 -12.85 55.39
N GLY A 340 -7.66 -12.20 55.32
CA GLY A 340 -6.43 -12.66 55.98
C GLY A 340 -5.21 -11.73 55.87
N THR A 341 -4.85 -11.05 56.96
CA THR A 341 -3.75 -10.06 57.08
C THR A 341 -2.89 -10.29 58.35
N ALA A 342 -1.71 -9.69 58.58
CA ALA A 342 -0.99 -8.64 57.84
C ALA A 342 0.42 -9.09 57.33
N GLU A 343 1.62 -8.62 57.73
CA GLU A 343 2.10 -7.70 58.78
C GLU A 343 3.47 -7.06 58.36
N GLU A 344 4.29 -6.53 59.29
CA GLU A 344 5.38 -5.55 59.04
C GLU A 344 6.81 -6.12 58.86
N GLY A 345 7.75 -5.25 58.46
CA GLY A 345 9.21 -5.53 58.43
C GLY A 345 10.06 -4.28 58.11
N ASP A 346 10.40 -3.49 59.15
CA ASP A 346 11.12 -2.19 59.06
C ASP A 346 12.68 -2.31 59.12
N THR A 347 13.35 -1.17 58.92
CA THR A 347 14.78 -0.84 59.08
C THR A 347 15.71 -1.11 57.87
N GLY A 348 16.66 -0.23 57.53
CA GLY A 348 17.02 1.05 58.15
C GLY A 348 18.01 1.90 57.33
N THR A 349 18.25 3.14 57.76
CA THR A 349 19.03 4.20 57.06
C THR A 349 20.55 4.12 57.24
N THR A 350 21.28 4.92 56.44
CA THR A 350 22.54 5.70 56.68
C THR A 350 23.41 5.61 55.41
N GLU A 351 23.61 6.62 54.55
CA GLU A 351 24.03 8.04 54.69
C GLU A 351 25.57 8.23 54.54
N GLU A 352 25.98 9.37 53.98
CA GLU A 352 27.35 9.79 53.59
C GLU A 352 28.05 8.95 52.47
N GLY A 353 28.87 9.50 51.57
CA GLY A 353 29.16 10.92 51.29
C GLY A 353 30.64 11.16 50.95
N ASN A 354 30.94 11.77 49.80
CA ASN A 354 32.22 12.48 49.59
C ASN A 354 32.15 13.50 48.44
N GLU A 355 32.65 14.71 48.67
CA GLU A 355 32.89 15.73 47.63
C GLU A 355 34.36 15.70 47.15
N ALA A 356 34.62 16.48 46.09
CA ALA A 356 35.66 17.54 46.06
C ALA A 356 36.83 17.42 45.06
N LYS A 357 36.79 18.35 44.07
CA LYS A 357 37.87 19.34 43.73
C LYS A 357 39.15 18.81 43.03
N THR A 358 39.85 19.55 42.14
CA THR A 358 39.66 20.90 41.52
C THR A 358 40.62 21.08 40.32
N SER A 359 40.35 22.08 39.47
CA SER A 359 41.28 22.85 38.60
C SER A 359 42.02 22.12 37.45
N GLY A 360 42.38 22.79 36.33
CA GLY A 360 42.08 24.18 35.92
C GLY A 360 43.05 24.77 34.86
N SER A 361 42.83 26.04 34.51
CA SER A 361 43.60 26.95 33.61
C SER A 361 43.66 26.69 32.09
N GLU A 362 43.39 27.76 31.35
CA GLU A 362 43.67 28.01 29.93
C GLU A 362 44.83 29.02 29.79
N ASP A 363 45.36 29.22 28.56
CA ASP A 363 46.35 30.22 28.12
C ASP A 363 47.76 30.18 28.79
N ASP A 364 48.89 30.54 28.16
CA ASP A 364 49.17 31.49 27.06
C ASP A 364 50.38 31.02 26.19
N SER A 365 50.77 31.86 25.22
CA SER A 365 51.92 31.90 24.28
C SER A 365 53.30 31.41 24.79
N THR A 366 54.38 31.25 23.98
CA THR A 366 54.83 32.03 22.81
C THR A 366 55.77 31.26 21.85
N SER A 367 56.20 31.90 20.75
CA SER A 367 56.88 31.35 19.57
C SER A 367 58.41 31.15 19.62
N VAL A 368 58.89 30.06 19.03
CA VAL A 368 60.12 29.93 18.19
C VAL A 368 59.83 28.82 17.16
N GLY A 369 60.21 28.84 15.88
CA GLY A 369 61.08 29.74 15.11
C GLY A 369 62.09 28.92 14.29
N GLY A 370 61.73 28.46 13.10
CA GLY A 370 62.60 27.62 12.26
C GLY A 370 62.11 27.43 10.81
N GLU A 371 62.89 27.90 9.84
CA GLU A 371 62.70 27.64 8.42
C GLU A 371 63.28 26.27 8.00
N LEU A 372 62.71 25.62 6.97
CA LEU A 372 63.45 25.22 5.74
C LEU A 372 62.61 24.43 4.70
N ARG A 373 62.07 25.17 3.71
CA ARG A 373 61.84 24.77 2.29
C ARG A 373 60.77 23.69 1.94
N PRO A 374 60.20 23.73 0.71
CA PRO A 374 59.00 22.96 0.36
C PRO A 374 59.25 21.68 -0.46
N SER A 375 58.40 20.67 -0.26
CA SER A 375 58.35 19.44 -1.07
C SER A 375 57.13 19.40 -1.99
N ARG A 376 57.35 19.73 -3.26
CA ARG A 376 56.57 19.39 -4.49
C ARG A 376 55.10 18.96 -4.33
N THR A 377 54.21 19.83 -4.81
CA THR A 377 52.88 19.48 -5.32
C THR A 377 52.93 18.31 -6.30
N ARG A 378 51.98 17.36 -6.20
CA ARG A 378 51.51 16.57 -7.35
C ARG A 378 50.06 16.97 -7.64
N ARG A 379 49.81 17.38 -8.88
CA ARG A 379 48.47 17.38 -9.48
C ARG A 379 48.33 16.11 -10.31
N THR A 380 47.19 15.46 -10.17
CA THR A 380 46.54 14.54 -11.10
C THR A 380 45.05 14.85 -10.91
N ASN A 381 44.51 15.75 -11.73
CA ASN A 381 43.77 15.40 -12.94
C ASN A 381 42.49 14.63 -12.57
N LEU A 382 41.38 15.37 -12.49
CA LEU A 382 40.12 14.87 -13.05
C LEU A 382 40.32 14.70 -14.56
N ASP A 383 39.79 13.61 -15.08
CA ASP A 383 39.06 13.42 -16.34
C ASP A 383 38.66 11.92 -16.36
N ASP A 384 37.59 11.55 -17.08
CA ASP A 384 36.92 10.24 -17.05
C ASP A 384 36.31 9.84 -15.68
N TRP A 385 35.03 10.17 -15.47
CA TRP A 385 33.90 9.21 -15.51
C TRP A 385 32.62 9.99 -15.87
#